data_AF-A0A924VL45-F1
#
_entry.id   AF-A0A924VL45-F1
#
_cell.length_a   1.000
_cell.length_b   1.000
_cell.length_c   1.000
_cell.angle_alpha   90.00
_cell.angle_beta   90.00
_cell.angle_gamma   90.00
#
_symmetry.space_group_name_H-M   'P 1'
#
loop_
_entity.id
_entity.type
_entity.pdbx_description
1 polymer ?
#
loop_
_entity_poly.entity_id
_entity_poly.type
_entity_poly.pdbx_seq_one_letter_code
_entity_poly.pdbx_strand_id
1 'polypeptide(L)'
;PSSLLALVLRASSFVLATVLLGSLLSLTSSAKPAEAAVASNFDPGYIISDRLFYDGSLMPQAAIQAFLQSKVSCGSGAGRPGCLAGYRSDSSSRAADKYCSAYTGGAGELASAILYNVSIACNINPQVLIVMLQKEQGLVTASDPSLNSYRSAMGYGCPDTAACDAVYYGFANQVYSAARQLNAYAKSPQSFRYHAGIVNSILTKPAAGCPSQNVFIQNTATAGLYNYTPYVPDAWALASLYGEGHECSSYGNRNFWVYFTDWFGSTTITQGAISFAKSVYVDVLGRTAGDSEVTFWGRLLMGGTSTTSVASGFVNSDEYRLQRITAAYRGILGRNGDVQGIANWLSLMQQGVLQTDDVDKYFLASDEYRLASGGTDSSFVSALYLHLLGRPITAGEIPFWTNISASSGRLAVVDGIWHSMESARSRITAMYFTYLGRYPDEAGLANWASIAIDRGDASVRWQLIGSQEYWNRAASRFPL
;
A
#
# COMPACT_ATOMS: atom_id res chain seq x y z
N PRO A 1 -45.97 3.22 -1.74
CA PRO A 1 -45.81 2.19 -2.79
C PRO A 1 -44.88 1.07 -2.31
N SER A 2 -45.50 0.13 -1.61
CA SER A 2 -44.94 -1.09 -1.06
C SER A 2 -45.14 -2.22 -2.06
N SER A 3 -44.14 -2.56 -2.87
CA SER A 3 -44.17 -3.81 -3.67
C SER A 3 -42.87 -4.26 -4.35
N LEU A 4 -41.75 -3.52 -4.29
CA LEU A 4 -40.49 -4.00 -4.92
C LEU A 4 -39.34 -4.32 -3.95
N LEU A 5 -39.39 -3.86 -2.69
CA LEU A 5 -38.37 -4.20 -1.67
C LEU A 5 -38.72 -5.44 -0.80
N ALA A 6 -39.90 -6.04 -0.97
CA ALA A 6 -40.41 -7.04 -0.03
C ALA A 6 -40.07 -8.51 -0.38
N LEU A 7 -39.34 -8.81 -1.46
CA LEU A 7 -39.17 -10.20 -1.93
C LEU A 7 -37.80 -10.85 -1.63
N VAL A 8 -36.92 -10.22 -0.85
CA VAL A 8 -35.65 -10.84 -0.43
C VAL A 8 -35.41 -10.58 1.06
N LEU A 9 -36.22 -11.20 1.92
CA LEU A 9 -36.06 -11.11 3.37
C LEU A 9 -36.53 -12.40 4.02
N ARG A 10 -35.70 -13.45 4.01
CA ARG A 10 -35.74 -14.51 5.04
C ARG A 10 -34.35 -15.12 5.28
N ALA A 11 -34.00 -15.16 6.58
CA ALA A 11 -32.91 -15.90 7.25
C ALA A 11 -31.50 -15.28 7.09
N SER A 12 -30.70 -14.98 8.11
CA SER A 12 -30.65 -15.44 9.50
C SER A 12 -29.97 -14.41 10.42
N SER A 13 -30.32 -14.44 11.71
CA SER A 13 -29.77 -13.60 12.78
C SER A 13 -28.48 -14.15 13.42
N PHE A 14 -27.73 -13.25 14.07
CA PHE A 14 -26.61 -13.40 15.02
C PHE A 14 -25.20 -13.63 14.44
N VAL A 15 -24.31 -12.61 14.49
CA VAL A 15 -23.29 -12.42 15.54
C VAL A 15 -22.79 -10.94 15.57
N LEU A 16 -22.70 -10.44 16.80
CA LEU A 16 -22.16 -9.22 17.40
C LEU A 16 -20.89 -8.57 16.78
N ALA A 17 -20.95 -7.23 16.71
CA ALA A 17 -20.01 -6.25 17.30
C ALA A 17 -18.50 -6.39 17.06
N THR A 18 -18.04 -5.91 15.88
CA THR A 18 -16.80 -5.13 15.67
C THR A 18 -16.84 -4.58 14.24
N VAL A 19 -17.29 -3.34 14.01
CA VAL A 19 -17.24 -2.72 12.65
C VAL A 19 -16.41 -1.43 12.60
N LEU A 20 -15.75 -1.07 13.70
CA LEU A 20 -14.71 -0.05 13.70
C LEU A 20 -13.33 -0.72 13.65
N LEU A 21 -12.95 -1.24 12.48
CA LEU A 21 -11.57 -1.28 11.97
C LEU A 21 -11.54 -1.97 10.60
N GLY A 22 -11.23 -1.21 9.54
CA GLY A 22 -10.46 -1.66 8.38
C GLY A 22 -10.99 -2.80 7.52
N SER A 23 -12.00 -2.56 6.68
CA SER A 23 -12.23 -3.37 5.46
C SER A 23 -11.86 -2.57 4.21
N LEU A 24 -10.58 -2.17 4.13
CA LEU A 24 -9.95 -1.76 2.87
C LEU A 24 -9.30 -2.94 2.12
N LEU A 25 -9.33 -4.16 2.66
CA LEU A 25 -8.54 -5.28 2.16
C LEU A 25 -9.33 -6.59 2.10
N SER A 26 -10.12 -6.72 1.04
CA SER A 26 -10.32 -8.01 0.35
C SER A 26 -9.97 -7.88 -1.13
N LEU A 27 -8.92 -7.10 -1.43
CA LEU A 27 -8.12 -7.43 -2.61
C LEU A 27 -7.35 -8.68 -2.20
N THR A 28 -7.81 -9.84 -2.64
CA THR A 28 -6.95 -11.01 -2.74
C THR A 28 -5.78 -10.60 -3.61
N SER A 29 -4.72 -10.10 -2.96
CA SER A 29 -3.46 -9.81 -3.59
C SER A 29 -2.92 -11.15 -4.07
N SER A 30 -3.20 -11.49 -5.33
CA SER A 30 -2.14 -12.14 -6.08
C SER A 30 -1.03 -11.09 -6.12
N ALA A 31 -0.07 -11.20 -5.20
CA ALA A 31 1.18 -10.48 -5.34
C ALA A 31 1.63 -10.75 -6.78
N LYS A 32 1.74 -9.69 -7.58
CA LYS A 32 2.27 -9.79 -8.93
C LYS A 32 3.58 -10.59 -8.83
N PRO A 33 3.81 -11.60 -9.68
CA PRO A 33 5.00 -12.42 -9.53
C PRO A 33 6.24 -11.53 -9.54
N ALA A 34 7.23 -11.92 -8.73
CA ALA A 34 8.63 -11.57 -8.84
C ALA A 34 9.01 -10.92 -10.17
N GLU A 35 9.37 -9.64 -10.15
CA GLU A 35 9.86 -8.93 -11.34
C GLU A 35 11.37 -9.07 -11.38
N ALA A 36 11.91 -9.55 -12.51
CA ALA A 36 13.35 -9.72 -12.67
C ALA A 36 14.04 -8.35 -12.56
N ALA A 37 15.13 -8.29 -11.79
CA ALA A 37 15.91 -7.08 -11.65
C ALA A 37 16.44 -6.57 -13.01
N VAL A 38 16.28 -5.26 -13.27
CA VAL A 38 16.78 -4.58 -14.48
C VAL A 38 17.89 -3.60 -14.09
N ALA A 39 19.10 -3.80 -14.61
CA ALA A 39 20.31 -3.11 -14.15
C ALA A 39 20.21 -1.57 -14.15
N SER A 40 19.44 -0.98 -15.08
CA SER A 40 19.21 0.47 -15.16
C SER A 40 18.47 1.05 -13.95
N ASN A 41 17.82 0.21 -13.14
CA ASN A 41 17.06 0.63 -11.96
C ASN A 41 17.90 0.59 -10.68
N PHE A 42 19.15 0.13 -10.74
CA PHE A 42 20.06 0.18 -9.60
C PHE A 42 20.62 1.60 -9.42
N ASP A 43 20.27 2.23 -8.29
CA ASP A 43 20.87 3.50 -7.85
C ASP A 43 21.82 3.24 -6.68
N PRO A 44 23.15 3.42 -6.83
CA PRO A 44 24.09 3.22 -5.73
C PRO A 44 23.85 4.20 -4.57
N GLY A 45 23.23 5.36 -4.81
CA GLY A 45 22.89 6.34 -3.78
C GLY A 45 21.58 6.04 -3.03
N TYR A 46 20.74 5.14 -3.57
CA TYR A 46 19.41 4.86 -3.03
C TYR A 46 18.99 3.39 -3.24
N ILE A 47 19.76 2.47 -2.66
CA ILE A 47 19.61 1.02 -2.83
C ILE A 47 18.23 0.53 -2.36
N ILE A 48 17.75 1.06 -1.22
CA ILE A 48 16.45 0.74 -0.62
C ILE A 48 15.96 1.93 0.20
N SER A 49 14.66 2.23 0.13
CA SER A 49 14.07 3.35 0.88
C SER A 49 14.03 3.10 2.40
N ASP A 50 14.19 4.14 3.21
CA ASP A 50 14.12 4.04 4.68
C ASP A 50 12.77 3.46 5.14
N ARG A 51 11.68 3.86 4.47
CA ARG A 51 10.32 3.37 4.71
C ARG A 51 10.20 1.86 4.54
N LEU A 52 10.89 1.27 3.56
CA LEU A 52 10.88 -0.18 3.37
C LEU A 52 11.89 -0.88 4.27
N PHE A 53 13.02 -0.25 4.60
CA PHE A 53 14.07 -0.88 5.38
C PHE A 53 13.70 -1.01 6.86
N TYR A 54 13.13 0.07 7.42
CA TYR A 54 12.81 0.22 8.84
C TYR A 54 11.32 0.05 9.13
N ASP A 55 10.72 -1.00 8.59
CA ASP A 55 9.34 -1.40 8.91
C ASP A 55 9.32 -2.90 9.21
N GLY A 56 9.46 -3.20 10.51
CA GLY A 56 9.51 -4.57 11.02
C GLY A 56 8.20 -5.35 10.86
N SER A 57 7.11 -4.67 10.47
CA SER A 57 5.80 -5.29 10.27
C SER A 57 5.59 -5.83 8.85
N LEU A 58 6.49 -5.52 7.90
CA LEU A 58 6.36 -5.86 6.47
C LEU A 58 6.68 -7.31 6.15
N MET A 59 5.89 -8.24 6.68
CA MET A 59 5.67 -9.64 6.27
C MET A 59 5.37 -10.44 7.54
N PRO A 60 4.12 -10.90 7.76
CA PRO A 60 3.80 -11.67 8.96
C PRO A 60 4.54 -13.01 8.96
N GLN A 61 4.76 -13.60 10.15
CA GLN A 61 5.48 -14.87 10.30
C GLN A 61 5.00 -15.97 9.34
N ALA A 62 3.69 -16.11 9.17
CA ALA A 62 3.11 -17.11 8.25
C ALA A 62 3.54 -16.89 6.80
N ALA A 63 3.62 -15.63 6.35
CA ALA A 63 4.11 -15.29 5.02
C ALA A 63 5.61 -15.57 4.89
N ILE A 64 6.41 -15.28 5.92
CA ILE A 64 7.84 -15.64 5.95
C ILE A 64 8.00 -17.15 5.77
N GLN A 65 7.25 -17.94 6.54
CA GLN A 65 7.29 -19.40 6.45
C GLN A 65 6.93 -19.90 5.04
N ALA A 66 5.83 -19.40 4.48
CA ALA A 66 5.38 -19.78 3.14
C ALA A 66 6.42 -19.42 2.06
N PHE A 67 7.05 -18.24 2.18
CA PHE A 67 8.11 -17.82 1.27
C PHE A 67 9.34 -18.73 1.35
N LEU A 68 9.81 -19.06 2.55
CA LEU A 68 10.96 -19.96 2.71
C LEU A 68 10.66 -21.35 2.13
N GLN A 69 9.45 -21.86 2.34
CA GLN A 69 9.01 -23.14 1.77
C GLN A 69 8.90 -23.10 0.23
N SER A 70 8.60 -21.94 -0.36
CA SER A 70 8.49 -21.81 -1.81
C SER A 70 9.86 -21.75 -2.52
N LYS A 71 10.95 -21.52 -1.79
CA LYS A 71 12.29 -21.34 -2.39
C LYS A 71 13.02 -22.65 -2.63
N VAL A 72 12.86 -23.63 -1.76
CA VAL A 72 13.53 -24.91 -1.88
C VAL A 72 12.78 -26.01 -1.14
N SER A 73 12.70 -27.18 -1.76
CA SER A 73 12.27 -28.40 -1.06
C SER A 73 13.37 -28.84 -0.11
N CYS A 74 13.10 -28.86 1.20
CA CYS A 74 14.08 -29.31 2.18
C CYS A 74 14.49 -30.77 1.93
N GLY A 75 15.80 -31.04 1.88
CA GLY A 75 16.30 -32.40 1.96
C GLY A 75 16.14 -32.95 3.38
N SER A 76 15.80 -34.24 3.51
CA SER A 76 15.83 -34.97 4.78
C SER A 76 17.10 -35.81 4.87
N GLY A 77 18.06 -35.41 5.70
CA GLY A 77 19.33 -36.12 5.90
C GLY A 77 19.65 -36.31 7.38
N ALA A 78 20.25 -37.45 7.74
CA ALA A 78 20.63 -37.74 9.13
C ALA A 78 21.69 -36.74 9.65
N GLY A 79 21.41 -36.09 10.78
CA GLY A 79 22.36 -35.19 11.46
C GLY A 79 22.50 -33.79 10.86
N ARG A 80 21.68 -33.42 9.86
CA ARG A 80 21.68 -32.07 9.28
C ARG A 80 20.40 -31.31 9.63
N PRO A 81 20.48 -29.98 9.83
CA PRO A 81 19.35 -29.15 10.24
C PRO A 81 18.18 -29.06 9.26
N GLY A 82 18.35 -29.56 8.02
CA GLY A 82 17.43 -29.31 6.91
C GLY A 82 17.58 -27.88 6.36
N CYS A 83 16.80 -27.57 5.32
CA CYS A 83 16.76 -26.23 4.74
C CYS A 83 16.14 -25.20 5.69
N LEU A 84 16.37 -23.91 5.44
CA LEU A 84 15.99 -22.81 6.34
C LEU A 84 14.50 -22.84 6.74
N ALA A 85 13.62 -23.28 5.84
CA ALA A 85 12.18 -23.40 6.09
C ALA A 85 11.82 -24.38 7.21
N GLY A 86 12.61 -25.44 7.40
CA GLY A 86 12.42 -26.42 8.46
C GLY A 86 13.31 -26.20 9.68
N TYR A 87 14.26 -25.26 9.58
CA TYR A 87 15.26 -25.07 10.62
C TYR A 87 14.67 -24.50 11.91
N ARG A 88 15.18 -25.01 13.03
CA ARG A 88 14.83 -24.56 14.37
C ARG A 88 16.08 -24.28 15.19
N SER A 89 16.03 -23.26 16.03
CA SER A 89 17.06 -22.98 17.01
C SER A 89 16.47 -22.39 18.28
N ASP A 90 17.14 -22.61 19.40
CA ASP A 90 16.86 -21.86 20.62
C ASP A 90 17.28 -20.40 20.44
N SER A 91 16.60 -19.51 21.17
CA SER A 91 16.98 -18.11 21.30
C SER A 91 16.88 -17.68 22.75
N SER A 92 17.60 -16.61 23.11
CA SER A 92 17.59 -16.07 24.47
C SER A 92 16.90 -14.72 24.50
N SER A 93 16.11 -14.49 25.55
CA SER A 93 15.50 -13.18 25.80
C SER A 93 16.56 -12.09 25.98
N ARG A 94 16.24 -10.88 25.51
CA ARG A 94 17.12 -9.71 25.57
C ARG A 94 16.32 -8.51 26.04
N ALA A 95 16.89 -7.77 26.98
CA ALA A 95 16.34 -6.49 27.39
C ALA A 95 16.38 -5.50 26.22
N ALA A 96 15.46 -4.53 26.24
CA ALA A 96 15.49 -3.41 25.32
C ALA A 96 16.79 -2.61 25.47
N ASP A 97 17.29 -2.06 24.37
CA ASP A 97 18.39 -1.10 24.38
C ASP A 97 18.10 0.06 23.41
N LYS A 98 19.13 0.88 23.10
CA LYS A 98 18.99 2.03 22.19
C LYS A 98 18.49 1.62 20.79
N TYR A 99 18.79 0.40 20.36
CA TYR A 99 18.66 -0.03 18.97
C TYR A 99 17.45 -0.94 18.76
N CYS A 100 17.18 -1.85 19.70
CA CYS A 100 16.04 -2.77 19.63
C CYS A 100 15.19 -2.69 20.91
N SER A 101 13.88 -2.88 20.76
CA SER A 101 12.99 -3.17 21.87
C SER A 101 13.27 -4.57 22.46
N ALA A 102 12.62 -4.90 23.58
CA ALA A 102 12.84 -6.16 24.25
C ALA A 102 12.46 -7.34 23.33
N TYR A 103 13.32 -8.36 23.30
CA TYR A 103 13.11 -9.59 22.55
C TYR A 103 12.86 -10.72 23.53
N THR A 104 11.78 -11.47 23.35
CA THR A 104 11.48 -12.66 24.15
C THR A 104 11.93 -13.88 23.36
N GLY A 105 12.88 -14.63 23.92
CA GLY A 105 13.38 -15.85 23.30
C GLY A 105 12.57 -17.08 23.67
N GLY A 106 12.82 -18.19 22.97
CA GLY A 106 12.18 -19.47 23.19
C GLY A 106 13.04 -20.65 22.76
N ALA A 107 12.64 -21.85 23.17
CA ALA A 107 13.28 -23.09 22.76
C ALA A 107 12.68 -23.60 21.44
N GLY A 108 13.53 -24.10 20.55
CA GLY A 108 13.13 -24.77 19.30
C GLY A 108 12.29 -23.91 18.35
N GLU A 109 12.50 -22.58 18.33
CA GLU A 109 11.75 -21.68 17.46
C GLU A 109 12.08 -21.93 15.98
N LEU A 110 11.06 -21.85 15.11
CA LEU A 110 11.27 -21.87 13.66
C LEU A 110 12.09 -20.65 13.23
N ALA A 111 12.91 -20.82 12.19
CA ALA A 111 13.65 -19.70 11.59
C ALA A 111 12.72 -18.54 11.17
N SER A 112 11.51 -18.84 10.68
CA SER A 112 10.50 -17.83 10.36
C SER A 112 9.99 -17.05 11.58
N ALA A 113 9.85 -17.72 12.73
CA ALA A 113 9.47 -17.09 14.00
C ALA A 113 10.58 -16.17 14.50
N ILE A 114 11.83 -16.64 14.46
CA ILE A 114 13.01 -15.84 14.85
C ILE A 114 13.12 -14.60 13.95
N LEU A 115 13.03 -14.77 12.63
CA LEU A 115 13.06 -13.66 11.68
C LEU A 115 11.96 -12.65 11.98
N TYR A 116 10.72 -13.10 12.19
CA TYR A 116 9.60 -12.23 12.53
C TYR A 116 9.82 -11.49 13.85
N ASN A 117 10.12 -12.21 14.93
CA ASN A 117 10.27 -11.64 16.26
C ASN A 117 11.44 -10.65 16.34
N VAL A 118 12.57 -10.94 15.67
CA VAL A 118 13.69 -10.00 15.56
C VAL A 118 13.31 -8.78 14.72
N SER A 119 12.58 -8.97 13.61
CA SER A 119 12.11 -7.87 12.76
C SER A 119 11.24 -6.89 13.53
N ILE A 120 10.31 -7.40 14.36
CA ILE A 120 9.48 -6.57 15.25
C ILE A 120 10.35 -5.91 16.33
N ALA A 121 11.20 -6.69 17.02
CA ALA A 121 11.99 -6.17 18.14
C ALA A 121 12.92 -5.02 17.70
N CYS A 122 13.58 -5.18 16.55
CA CYS A 122 14.53 -4.20 16.02
C CYS A 122 13.92 -3.26 14.97
N ASN A 123 12.64 -3.38 14.63
CA ASN A 123 12.01 -2.62 13.54
C ASN A 123 12.82 -2.66 12.21
N ILE A 124 13.22 -3.86 11.78
CA ILE A 124 13.87 -4.11 10.49
C ILE A 124 12.95 -4.97 9.65
N ASN A 125 12.73 -4.59 8.41
CA ASN A 125 11.86 -5.35 7.51
C ASN A 125 12.33 -6.82 7.38
N PRO A 126 11.43 -7.81 7.60
CA PRO A 126 11.77 -9.23 7.48
C PRO A 126 12.37 -9.61 6.12
N GLN A 127 11.92 -8.96 5.04
CA GLN A 127 12.44 -9.16 3.68
C GLN A 127 13.91 -8.77 3.57
N VAL A 128 14.34 -7.73 4.28
CA VAL A 128 15.75 -7.32 4.37
C VAL A 128 16.56 -8.42 5.04
N LEU A 129 16.11 -8.95 6.18
CA LEU A 129 16.82 -10.01 6.90
C LEU A 129 16.93 -11.29 6.07
N ILE A 130 15.86 -11.66 5.35
CA ILE A 130 15.85 -12.82 4.44
C ILE A 130 16.86 -12.63 3.30
N VAL A 131 16.90 -11.46 2.66
CA VAL A 131 17.86 -11.17 1.59
C VAL A 131 19.30 -11.18 2.11
N MET A 132 19.52 -10.66 3.32
CA MET A 132 20.83 -10.70 3.96
C MET A 132 21.27 -12.15 4.22
N LEU A 133 20.41 -13.03 4.75
CA LEU A 133 20.73 -14.46 4.91
C LEU A 133 21.16 -15.13 3.59
N GLN A 134 20.52 -14.77 2.48
CA GLN A 134 20.90 -15.28 1.17
C GLN A 134 22.25 -14.74 0.74
N LYS A 135 22.44 -13.43 0.83
CA LYS A 135 23.66 -12.76 0.40
C LYS A 135 24.88 -13.24 1.19
N GLU A 136 24.73 -13.46 2.49
CA GLU A 136 25.84 -13.77 3.39
C GLU A 136 26.20 -15.26 3.43
N GLN A 137 25.21 -16.16 3.32
CA GLN A 137 25.44 -17.62 3.47
C GLN A 137 24.67 -18.49 2.47
N GLY A 138 23.92 -17.91 1.52
CA GLY A 138 23.11 -18.68 0.56
C GLY A 138 21.98 -19.49 1.18
N LEU A 139 21.57 -19.15 2.42
CA LEU A 139 20.73 -20.02 3.25
C LEU A 139 19.30 -20.18 2.73
N VAL A 140 18.76 -19.19 2.02
CA VAL A 140 17.35 -19.18 1.60
C VAL A 140 17.11 -20.20 0.48
N THR A 141 18.07 -20.39 -0.42
CA THR A 141 17.95 -21.30 -1.57
C THR A 141 18.64 -22.66 -1.38
N ALA A 142 19.39 -22.84 -0.28
CA ALA A 142 20.13 -24.07 -0.02
C ALA A 142 19.21 -25.16 0.56
N SER A 143 19.13 -26.31 -0.12
CA SER A 143 18.31 -27.47 0.28
C SER A 143 18.87 -28.24 1.49
N ASP A 144 20.19 -28.14 1.71
CA ASP A 144 20.90 -28.81 2.79
C ASP A 144 22.12 -28.00 3.27
N PRO A 145 21.91 -26.87 3.96
CA PRO A 145 22.99 -25.99 4.42
C PRO A 145 23.81 -26.62 5.55
N SER A 146 25.09 -26.25 5.62
CA SER A 146 25.96 -26.71 6.70
C SER A 146 25.59 -26.08 8.06
N LEU A 147 25.89 -26.77 9.16
CA LEU A 147 25.76 -26.17 10.50
C LEU A 147 26.62 -24.90 10.66
N ASN A 148 27.75 -24.81 9.98
CA ASN A 148 28.60 -23.61 9.98
C ASN A 148 27.88 -22.42 9.35
N SER A 149 27.11 -22.64 8.28
CA SER A 149 26.31 -21.59 7.63
C SER A 149 25.26 -21.05 8.60
N TYR A 150 24.58 -21.90 9.38
CA TYR A 150 23.66 -21.43 10.43
C TYR A 150 24.37 -20.77 11.62
N ARG A 151 25.56 -21.24 11.98
CA ARG A 151 26.37 -20.67 13.08
C ARG A 151 26.75 -19.21 12.81
N SER A 152 27.06 -18.88 11.56
CA SER A 152 27.49 -17.55 11.10
C SER A 152 26.53 -16.98 10.04
N ALA A 153 25.23 -17.18 10.23
CA ALA A 153 24.17 -16.97 9.23
C ALA A 153 24.14 -15.60 8.54
N MET A 154 24.55 -14.55 9.26
CA MET A 154 24.55 -13.17 8.76
C MET A 154 25.98 -12.67 8.46
N GLY A 155 27.02 -13.47 8.68
CA GLY A 155 28.41 -12.99 8.64
C GLY A 155 28.75 -11.98 9.74
N TYR A 156 27.88 -11.80 10.75
CA TYR A 156 28.09 -10.80 11.79
C TYR A 156 29.22 -11.26 12.74
N GLY A 157 30.19 -10.38 12.95
CA GLY A 157 31.39 -10.70 13.74
C GLY A 157 32.40 -11.59 12.99
N CYS A 158 32.31 -11.68 11.66
CA CYS A 158 33.23 -12.45 10.81
C CYS A 158 34.09 -11.52 9.93
N PRO A 159 35.21 -10.98 10.43
CA PRO A 159 36.10 -10.16 9.61
C PRO A 159 36.83 -11.00 8.56
N ASP A 160 37.12 -10.43 7.39
CA ASP A 160 37.83 -11.14 6.30
C ASP A 160 39.27 -11.59 6.68
N THR A 161 39.86 -11.00 7.71
CA THR A 161 41.26 -11.21 8.11
C THR A 161 41.43 -12.02 9.39
N ALA A 162 40.35 -12.47 10.02
CA ALA A 162 40.42 -13.26 11.25
C ALA A 162 39.23 -14.24 11.38
N ALA A 163 39.30 -15.14 12.37
CA ALA A 163 38.18 -16.04 12.66
C ALA A 163 36.95 -15.24 13.15
N CYS A 164 35.76 -15.76 12.86
CA CYS A 164 34.52 -15.20 13.39
C CYS A 164 34.49 -15.25 14.92
N ASP A 165 34.04 -14.16 15.54
CA ASP A 165 33.87 -14.06 16.99
C ASP A 165 32.75 -15.00 17.48
N ALA A 166 33.13 -15.93 18.37
CA ALA A 166 32.25 -16.96 18.89
C ALA A 166 31.09 -16.41 19.74
N VAL A 167 31.21 -15.19 20.28
CA VAL A 167 30.13 -14.53 21.05
C VAL A 167 28.87 -14.31 20.20
N TYR A 168 29.02 -14.23 18.87
CA TYR A 168 27.90 -14.03 17.95
C TYR A 168 27.38 -15.32 17.32
N TYR A 169 27.91 -16.49 17.68
CA TYR A 169 27.49 -17.75 17.07
C TYR A 169 26.02 -18.10 17.37
N GLY A 170 25.43 -18.81 16.41
CA GLY A 170 24.07 -19.33 16.47
C GLY A 170 23.10 -18.49 15.64
N PHE A 171 22.19 -19.15 14.92
CA PHE A 171 21.29 -18.50 13.97
C PHE A 171 20.51 -17.34 14.58
N ALA A 172 19.81 -17.56 15.71
CA ALA A 172 19.04 -16.51 16.37
C ALA A 172 19.92 -15.33 16.82
N ASN A 173 21.14 -15.61 17.30
CA ASN A 173 22.08 -14.59 17.76
C ASN A 173 22.65 -13.78 16.59
N GLN A 174 22.97 -14.44 15.47
CA GLN A 174 23.40 -13.79 14.22
C GLN A 174 22.31 -12.87 13.67
N VAL A 175 21.06 -13.35 13.56
CA VAL A 175 19.93 -12.58 13.05
C VAL A 175 19.66 -11.36 13.95
N TYR A 176 19.60 -11.55 15.28
CA TYR A 176 19.41 -10.44 16.22
C TYR A 176 20.55 -9.42 16.16
N SER A 177 21.81 -9.89 16.17
CA SER A 177 22.97 -8.99 16.22
C SER A 177 23.13 -8.19 14.94
N ALA A 178 22.87 -8.80 13.78
CA ALA A 178 22.83 -8.09 12.50
C ALA A 178 21.70 -7.05 12.45
N ALA A 179 20.47 -7.41 12.85
CA ALA A 179 19.34 -6.47 12.88
C ALA A 179 19.58 -5.27 13.83
N ARG A 180 20.18 -5.55 14.99
CA ARG A 180 20.62 -4.52 15.93
C ARG A 180 21.70 -3.62 15.33
N GLN A 181 22.68 -4.19 14.62
CA GLN A 181 23.73 -3.43 13.95
C GLN A 181 23.18 -2.50 12.87
N LEU A 182 22.20 -2.97 12.08
CA LEU A 182 21.51 -2.15 11.08
C LEU A 182 20.81 -0.93 11.69
N ASN A 183 20.30 -1.05 12.92
CA ASN A 183 19.82 0.10 13.70
C ASN A 183 20.93 0.97 14.27
N ALA A 184 22.07 0.38 14.64
CA ALA A 184 23.20 1.15 15.12
C ALA A 184 23.70 2.12 14.05
N TYR A 185 23.77 1.69 12.78
CA TYR A 185 24.09 2.56 11.65
C TYR A 185 23.12 3.75 11.52
N ALA A 186 21.83 3.53 11.76
CA ALA A 186 20.82 4.60 11.69
C ALA A 186 20.85 5.55 12.89
N LYS A 187 20.99 5.01 14.11
CA LYS A 187 20.83 5.78 15.36
C LYS A 187 22.14 6.34 15.92
N SER A 188 23.27 5.93 15.38
CA SER A 188 24.61 6.40 15.75
C SER A 188 25.51 6.58 14.51
N PRO A 189 25.06 7.30 13.46
CA PRO A 189 25.74 7.32 12.16
C PRO A 189 27.18 7.82 12.24
N GLN A 190 27.46 8.77 13.14
CA GLN A 190 28.79 9.36 13.35
C GLN A 190 29.85 8.37 13.85
N SER A 191 29.45 7.17 14.27
CA SER A 191 30.37 6.10 14.69
C SER A 191 30.83 5.23 13.52
N PHE A 192 30.38 5.50 12.29
CA PHE A 192 30.62 4.66 11.13
C PHE A 192 31.17 5.47 9.95
N ARG A 193 31.60 4.77 8.89
CA ARG A 193 32.36 5.38 7.80
C ARG A 193 31.46 6.11 6.81
N TYR A 194 30.36 5.47 6.39
CA TYR A 194 29.50 5.98 5.34
C TYR A 194 28.26 6.65 5.92
N HIS A 195 27.90 7.81 5.37
CA HIS A 195 26.84 8.67 5.90
C HIS A 195 25.85 9.10 4.81
N ALA A 196 24.58 9.22 5.18
CA ALA A 196 23.55 9.77 4.29
C ALA A 196 23.66 11.31 4.18
N GLY A 197 23.14 11.85 3.08
CA GLY A 197 23.09 13.29 2.79
C GLY A 197 24.40 13.90 2.31
N ILE A 198 25.44 13.09 2.08
CA ILE A 198 26.75 13.55 1.60
C ILE A 198 27.30 12.64 0.49
N VAL A 199 28.27 13.17 -0.26
CA VAL A 199 29.06 12.37 -1.21
C VAL A 199 30.09 11.55 -0.44
N ASN A 200 30.05 10.24 -0.62
CA ASN A 200 30.97 9.28 -0.01
C ASN A 200 31.88 8.70 -1.09
N SER A 201 33.17 8.56 -0.79
CA SER A 201 34.10 7.82 -1.66
C SER A 201 34.13 6.35 -1.25
N ILE A 202 33.63 5.49 -2.14
CA ILE A 202 33.39 4.07 -1.86
C ILE A 202 34.22 3.22 -2.82
N LEU A 203 35.03 2.30 -2.29
CA LEU A 203 35.84 1.38 -3.08
C LEU A 203 34.94 0.37 -3.82
N THR A 204 35.36 -0.09 -5.00
CA THR A 204 34.69 -1.23 -5.63
C THR A 204 35.10 -2.57 -5.00
N LYS A 205 36.31 -2.67 -4.42
CA LYS A 205 36.85 -3.87 -3.76
C LYS A 205 38.08 -3.49 -2.91
N PRO A 206 38.50 -4.25 -1.85
CA PRO A 206 39.66 -3.87 -1.04
C PRO A 206 41.01 -4.27 -1.67
N ALA A 207 41.05 -4.60 -2.96
CA ALA A 207 42.26 -4.99 -3.66
C ALA A 207 43.04 -3.77 -4.19
N ALA A 208 44.37 -3.86 -4.18
CA ALA A 208 45.24 -2.82 -4.72
C ALA A 208 44.93 -2.58 -6.21
N GLY A 209 44.79 -1.30 -6.59
CA GLY A 209 44.49 -0.90 -7.97
C GLY A 209 43.00 -0.82 -8.31
N CYS A 210 42.10 -1.29 -7.45
CA CYS A 210 40.66 -1.13 -7.69
C CYS A 210 40.18 0.30 -7.41
N PRO A 211 39.33 0.88 -8.28
CA PRO A 211 38.92 2.27 -8.17
C PRO A 211 37.95 2.51 -7.00
N SER A 212 37.81 3.77 -6.62
CA SER A 212 36.68 4.24 -5.82
C SER A 212 35.69 5.00 -6.70
N GLN A 213 34.42 4.99 -6.31
CA GLN A 213 33.37 5.82 -6.90
C GLN A 213 32.87 6.83 -5.87
N ASN A 214 32.49 8.01 -6.33
CA ASN A 214 31.85 9.03 -5.51
C ASN A 214 30.33 8.82 -5.58
N VAL A 215 29.72 8.46 -4.45
CA VAL A 215 28.29 8.16 -4.35
C VAL A 215 27.64 9.14 -3.39
N PHE A 216 26.66 9.92 -3.88
CA PHE A 216 25.79 10.69 -2.99
C PHE A 216 24.78 9.73 -2.36
N ILE A 217 24.98 9.39 -1.08
CA ILE A 217 24.07 8.48 -0.37
C ILE A 217 22.86 9.28 0.08
N GLN A 218 21.68 8.97 -0.46
CA GLN A 218 20.47 9.77 -0.28
C GLN A 218 19.81 9.52 1.08
N ASN A 219 19.92 8.32 1.65
CA ASN A 219 19.18 7.92 2.84
C ASN A 219 19.94 6.99 3.80
N THR A 220 19.37 6.82 4.99
CA THR A 220 19.98 6.12 6.12
C THR A 220 20.19 4.63 5.85
N ALA A 221 19.20 3.97 5.24
CA ALA A 221 19.24 2.54 4.94
C ALA A 221 20.37 2.21 3.96
N THR A 222 20.55 3.02 2.91
CA THR A 222 21.66 2.85 1.95
C THR A 222 23.01 3.04 2.63
N ALA A 223 23.16 4.05 3.50
CA ALA A 223 24.37 4.22 4.30
C ALA A 223 24.63 2.98 5.19
N GLY A 224 23.59 2.43 5.82
CA GLY A 224 23.67 1.21 6.62
C GLY A 224 24.15 -0.01 5.83
N LEU A 225 23.67 -0.19 4.59
CA LEU A 225 24.12 -1.27 3.71
C LEU A 225 25.60 -1.13 3.32
N TYR A 226 26.08 0.08 3.04
CA TYR A 226 27.52 0.30 2.81
C TYR A 226 28.36 0.11 4.06
N ASN A 227 27.86 0.47 5.24
CA ASN A 227 28.59 0.18 6.49
C ASN A 227 28.62 -1.33 6.81
N TYR A 228 27.62 -2.09 6.37
CA TYR A 228 27.60 -3.55 6.49
C TYR A 228 28.50 -4.23 5.45
N THR A 229 28.46 -3.78 4.20
CA THR A 229 29.21 -4.35 3.08
C THR A 229 29.83 -3.21 2.25
N PRO A 230 31.10 -2.85 2.52
CA PRO A 230 31.68 -1.56 2.15
C PRO A 230 32.18 -1.46 0.71
N TYR A 231 31.38 -1.93 -0.26
CA TYR A 231 31.74 -1.88 -1.68
C TYR A 231 30.58 -1.49 -2.60
N VAL A 232 30.88 -0.65 -3.60
CA VAL A 232 29.97 -0.24 -4.67
C VAL A 232 30.20 -1.12 -5.90
N PRO A 233 29.16 -1.68 -6.54
CA PRO A 233 29.33 -2.45 -7.76
C PRO A 233 29.84 -1.55 -8.89
N ASP A 234 30.67 -2.11 -9.77
CA ASP A 234 31.08 -1.46 -11.01
C ASP A 234 30.09 -1.77 -12.15
N ALA A 235 30.32 -1.15 -13.31
CA ALA A 235 29.46 -1.34 -14.48
C ALA A 235 29.42 -2.80 -14.95
N TRP A 236 30.49 -3.57 -14.75
CA TRP A 236 30.56 -4.98 -15.15
C TRP A 236 29.71 -5.87 -14.23
N ALA A 237 29.78 -5.64 -12.92
CA ALA A 237 28.91 -6.30 -11.95
C ALA A 237 27.43 -6.03 -12.24
N LEU A 238 27.08 -4.82 -12.69
CA LEU A 238 25.70 -4.45 -13.07
C LEU A 238 25.28 -5.01 -14.42
N ALA A 239 26.20 -5.10 -15.40
CA ALA A 239 25.92 -5.77 -16.68
C ALA A 239 25.71 -7.29 -16.52
N SER A 240 26.28 -7.88 -15.46
CA SER A 240 26.20 -9.31 -15.14
C SER A 240 25.46 -9.53 -13.80
N LEU A 241 24.18 -9.13 -13.72
CA LEU A 241 23.42 -9.12 -12.44
C LEU A 241 23.44 -10.46 -11.68
N TYR A 242 23.39 -11.58 -12.40
CA TYR A 242 23.37 -12.94 -11.84
C TYR A 242 24.69 -13.67 -11.96
N GLY A 243 25.70 -13.02 -12.54
CA GLY A 243 27.01 -13.61 -12.81
C GLY A 243 28.13 -12.87 -12.11
N GLU A 244 29.33 -13.20 -12.57
CA GLU A 244 30.57 -12.56 -12.13
C GLU A 244 30.96 -11.42 -13.07
N GLY A 245 31.70 -10.47 -12.53
CA GLY A 245 32.39 -9.42 -13.26
C GLY A 245 33.88 -9.69 -13.31
N HIS A 246 34.69 -8.64 -13.34
CA HIS A 246 36.15 -8.76 -13.32
C HIS A 246 36.72 -8.68 -11.89
N GLU A 247 38.04 -8.69 -11.78
CA GLU A 247 38.78 -8.74 -10.51
C GLU A 247 38.45 -7.64 -9.49
N CYS A 248 37.94 -6.48 -9.93
CA CYS A 248 37.54 -5.36 -9.07
C CYS A 248 36.03 -5.24 -8.86
N SER A 249 35.25 -6.15 -9.44
CA SER A 249 33.81 -6.19 -9.27
C SER A 249 33.43 -6.65 -7.87
N SER A 250 32.42 -5.98 -7.29
CA SER A 250 31.80 -6.39 -6.03
C SER A 250 30.32 -6.66 -6.20
N TYR A 251 29.84 -7.59 -5.40
CA TYR A 251 28.51 -8.16 -5.58
C TYR A 251 27.60 -7.92 -4.38
N GLY A 252 28.11 -7.52 -3.21
CA GLY A 252 27.33 -7.49 -1.98
C GLY A 252 26.07 -6.63 -2.07
N ASN A 253 26.22 -5.33 -2.34
CA ASN A 253 25.09 -4.41 -2.46
C ASN A 253 24.25 -4.64 -3.72
N ARG A 254 24.90 -5.09 -4.82
CA ARG A 254 24.20 -5.54 -6.02
C ARG A 254 23.27 -6.73 -5.73
N ASN A 255 23.79 -7.79 -5.12
CA ASN A 255 23.07 -9.02 -4.80
C ASN A 255 21.94 -8.75 -3.81
N PHE A 256 22.17 -7.88 -2.81
CA PHE A 256 21.09 -7.43 -1.95
C PHE A 256 19.92 -6.86 -2.78
N TRP A 257 20.22 -5.90 -3.65
CA TRP A 257 19.21 -5.26 -4.49
C TRP A 257 18.54 -6.23 -5.47
N VAL A 258 19.30 -7.10 -6.13
CA VAL A 258 18.79 -8.12 -7.05
C VAL A 258 17.86 -9.09 -6.33
N TYR A 259 18.32 -9.72 -5.23
CA TYR A 259 17.49 -10.68 -4.50
C TYR A 259 16.25 -10.04 -3.91
N PHE A 260 16.34 -8.81 -3.40
CA PHE A 260 15.15 -8.11 -2.92
C PHE A 260 14.16 -7.86 -4.05
N THR A 261 14.64 -7.35 -5.19
CA THR A 261 13.81 -7.04 -6.36
C THR A 261 13.12 -8.29 -6.90
N ASP A 262 13.90 -9.35 -7.14
CA ASP A 262 13.40 -10.62 -7.66
C ASP A 262 12.41 -11.30 -6.71
N TRP A 263 12.49 -11.07 -5.40
CA TRP A 263 11.67 -11.79 -4.44
C TRP A 263 10.47 -10.99 -3.95
N PHE A 264 10.60 -9.68 -3.87
CA PHE A 264 9.66 -8.80 -3.17
C PHE A 264 9.26 -7.56 -3.96
N GLY A 265 9.79 -7.38 -5.18
CA GLY A 265 9.55 -6.21 -6.04
C GLY A 265 10.42 -5.02 -5.65
N SER A 266 10.04 -3.82 -6.11
CA SER A 266 10.82 -2.58 -5.92
C SER A 266 11.37 -2.42 -4.49
N THR A 267 12.66 -2.12 -4.40
CA THR A 267 13.35 -1.73 -3.15
C THR A 267 13.05 -0.29 -2.74
N THR A 268 12.37 0.49 -3.58
CA THR A 268 12.12 1.90 -3.32
C THR A 268 10.63 2.21 -3.33
N ILE A 269 10.23 3.12 -2.46
CA ILE A 269 8.97 3.84 -2.54
C ILE A 269 9.33 5.30 -2.79
N THR A 270 8.88 5.84 -3.93
CA THR A 270 9.14 7.24 -4.29
C THR A 270 8.30 8.17 -3.42
N GLN A 271 8.77 9.41 -3.23
CA GLN A 271 7.96 10.42 -2.54
C GLN A 271 6.61 10.62 -3.25
N GLY A 272 6.58 10.67 -4.58
CA GLY A 272 5.32 10.84 -5.31
C GLY A 272 4.29 9.77 -4.98
N ALA A 273 4.71 8.50 -4.82
CA ALA A 273 3.81 7.41 -4.43
C ALA A 273 3.29 7.58 -2.99
N ILE A 274 4.16 8.02 -2.07
CA ILE A 274 3.80 8.36 -0.68
C ILE A 274 2.76 9.49 -0.66
N SER A 275 3.03 10.58 -1.38
CA SER A 275 2.17 11.76 -1.46
C SER A 275 0.82 11.45 -2.08
N PHE A 276 0.81 10.64 -3.16
CA PHE A 276 -0.39 10.17 -3.82
C PHE A 276 -1.25 9.38 -2.86
N ALA A 277 -0.70 8.34 -2.23
CA ALA A 277 -1.45 7.51 -1.27
C ALA A 277 -2.06 8.37 -0.15
N LYS A 278 -1.27 9.25 0.48
CA LYS A 278 -1.75 10.17 1.52
C LYS A 278 -2.89 11.07 1.03
N SER A 279 -2.78 11.64 -0.18
CA SER A 279 -3.81 12.49 -0.75
C SER A 279 -5.11 11.73 -1.01
N VAL A 280 -5.04 10.51 -1.55
CA VAL A 280 -6.24 9.71 -1.84
C VAL A 280 -7.00 9.38 -0.55
N TYR A 281 -6.30 9.02 0.54
CA TYR A 281 -6.94 8.82 1.84
C TYR A 281 -7.68 10.07 2.33
N VAL A 282 -7.06 11.25 2.21
CA VAL A 282 -7.69 12.49 2.67
C VAL A 282 -8.88 12.88 1.80
N ASP A 283 -8.73 12.82 0.48
CA ASP A 283 -9.73 13.35 -0.45
C ASP A 283 -10.90 12.38 -0.69
N VAL A 284 -10.65 11.06 -0.58
CA VAL A 284 -11.68 10.03 -0.79
C VAL A 284 -12.26 9.55 0.52
N LEU A 285 -11.43 9.33 1.55
CA LEU A 285 -11.85 8.74 2.82
C LEU A 285 -11.86 9.73 3.98
N GLY A 286 -11.56 11.02 3.76
CA GLY A 286 -11.66 12.04 4.80
C GLY A 286 -10.77 11.80 6.04
N ARG A 287 -9.74 10.95 5.93
CA ARG A 287 -8.82 10.63 7.03
C ARG A 287 -7.37 10.55 6.56
N THR A 288 -6.45 10.63 7.50
CA THR A 288 -5.03 10.38 7.24
C THR A 288 -4.73 8.89 7.18
N ALA A 289 -3.82 8.52 6.29
CA ALA A 289 -3.31 7.15 6.17
C ALA A 289 -2.30 6.83 7.29
N GLY A 290 -2.35 5.61 7.81
CA GLY A 290 -1.26 5.05 8.63
C GLY A 290 -0.03 4.69 7.78
N ASP A 291 1.11 4.48 8.43
CA ASP A 291 2.36 4.20 7.71
C ASP A 291 2.31 2.89 6.92
N SER A 292 1.72 1.83 7.47
CA SER A 292 1.54 0.55 6.78
C SER A 292 0.63 0.67 5.55
N GLU A 293 -0.42 1.49 5.63
CA GLU A 293 -1.33 1.78 4.51
C GLU A 293 -0.60 2.50 3.36
N VAL A 294 0.19 3.52 3.69
CA VAL A 294 0.99 4.25 2.69
C VAL A 294 2.06 3.34 2.08
N THR A 295 2.70 2.48 2.88
CA THR A 295 3.67 1.51 2.39
C THR A 295 3.02 0.49 1.46
N PHE A 296 1.83 -0.01 1.79
CA PHE A 296 1.08 -0.95 0.95
C PHE A 296 0.80 -0.36 -0.44
N TRP A 297 0.19 0.83 -0.50
CA TRP A 297 -0.12 1.48 -1.78
C TRP A 297 1.14 1.93 -2.52
N GLY A 298 2.14 2.43 -1.80
CA GLY A 298 3.44 2.79 -2.36
C GLY A 298 4.09 1.62 -3.09
N ARG A 299 4.08 0.41 -2.51
CA ARG A 299 4.61 -0.79 -3.15
C ARG A 299 3.84 -1.19 -4.40
N LEU A 300 2.51 -1.10 -4.37
CA LEU A 300 1.70 -1.42 -5.55
C LEU A 300 2.01 -0.46 -6.71
N LEU A 301 2.09 0.84 -6.44
CA LEU A 301 2.44 1.85 -7.44
C LEU A 301 3.84 1.58 -8.03
N MET A 302 4.82 1.29 -7.17
CA MET A 302 6.18 0.99 -7.61
C MET A 302 6.31 -0.38 -8.30
N GLY A 303 5.37 -1.30 -8.08
CA GLY A 303 5.21 -2.55 -8.84
C GLY A 303 4.41 -2.40 -10.15
N GLY A 304 4.13 -1.16 -10.57
CA GLY A 304 3.48 -0.84 -11.83
C GLY A 304 1.95 -0.87 -11.81
N THR A 305 1.31 -0.92 -10.63
CA THR A 305 -0.13 -0.65 -10.53
C THR A 305 -0.38 0.81 -10.90
N SER A 306 -1.32 1.07 -11.82
CA SER A 306 -1.65 2.43 -12.22
C SER A 306 -2.35 3.20 -11.09
N THR A 307 -2.12 4.51 -11.03
CA THR A 307 -2.83 5.45 -10.14
C THR A 307 -4.34 5.36 -10.29
N THR A 308 -4.85 5.14 -11.52
CA THR A 308 -6.27 4.90 -11.79
C THR A 308 -6.80 3.61 -11.16
N SER A 309 -6.00 2.54 -11.14
CA SER A 309 -6.39 1.27 -10.49
C SER A 309 -6.43 1.44 -8.96
N VAL A 310 -5.43 2.15 -8.40
CA VAL A 310 -5.44 2.50 -6.98
C VAL A 310 -6.68 3.34 -6.64
N ALA A 311 -6.92 4.42 -7.38
CA ALA A 311 -8.08 5.30 -7.16
C ALA A 311 -9.41 4.54 -7.26
N SER A 312 -9.54 3.63 -8.22
CA SER A 312 -10.72 2.77 -8.35
C SER A 312 -10.92 1.88 -7.13
N GLY A 313 -9.84 1.32 -6.56
CA GLY A 313 -9.89 0.55 -5.31
C GLY A 313 -10.45 1.34 -4.13
N PHE A 314 -10.08 2.61 -4.00
CA PHE A 314 -10.63 3.50 -2.97
C PHE A 314 -12.10 3.84 -3.21
N VAL A 315 -12.46 4.27 -4.43
CA VAL A 315 -13.83 4.69 -4.79
C VAL A 315 -14.82 3.51 -4.75
N ASN A 316 -14.33 2.28 -4.83
CA ASN A 316 -15.15 1.07 -4.70
C ASN A 316 -15.05 0.38 -3.33
N SER A 317 -14.29 0.96 -2.39
CA SER A 317 -14.12 0.39 -1.03
C SER A 317 -15.39 0.51 -0.19
N ASP A 318 -15.56 -0.42 0.75
CA ASP A 318 -16.64 -0.36 1.73
C ASP A 318 -16.56 0.90 2.59
N GLU A 319 -15.36 1.36 2.93
CA GLU A 319 -15.16 2.59 3.70
C GLU A 319 -15.73 3.80 2.95
N TYR A 320 -15.42 3.93 1.66
CA TYR A 320 -15.96 5.00 0.84
C TYR A 320 -17.48 4.88 0.63
N ARG A 321 -18.00 3.66 0.41
CA ARG A 321 -19.44 3.41 0.29
C ARG A 321 -20.19 3.82 1.56
N LEU A 322 -19.68 3.45 2.73
CA LEU A 322 -20.26 3.84 4.02
C LEU A 322 -20.25 5.37 4.21
N GLN A 323 -19.21 6.06 3.78
CA GLN A 323 -19.18 7.52 3.81
C GLN A 323 -20.25 8.14 2.90
N ARG A 324 -20.43 7.60 1.69
CA ARG A 324 -21.45 8.08 0.75
C ARG A 324 -22.86 7.80 1.25
N ILE A 325 -23.14 6.62 1.79
CA ILE A 325 -24.43 6.29 2.43
C ILE A 325 -24.71 7.25 3.60
N THR A 326 -23.71 7.47 4.47
CA THR A 326 -23.87 8.35 5.63
C THR A 326 -24.09 9.81 5.21
N ALA A 327 -23.37 10.28 4.19
CA ALA A 327 -23.53 11.60 3.62
C ALA A 327 -24.92 11.78 2.98
N ALA A 328 -25.42 10.76 2.28
CA ALA A 328 -26.77 10.78 1.69
C ALA A 328 -27.85 10.92 2.78
N TYR A 329 -27.76 10.15 3.86
CA TYR A 329 -28.72 10.26 4.98
C TYR A 329 -28.75 11.68 5.56
N ARG A 330 -27.58 12.25 5.84
CA ARG A 330 -27.47 13.58 6.45
C ARG A 330 -27.82 14.70 5.49
N GLY A 331 -27.31 14.64 4.27
CA GLY A 331 -27.41 15.71 3.28
C GLY A 331 -28.74 15.74 2.53
N ILE A 332 -29.38 14.59 2.32
CA ILE A 332 -30.65 14.49 1.58
C ILE A 332 -31.85 14.36 2.53
N LEU A 333 -31.74 13.51 3.56
CA LEU A 333 -32.87 13.23 4.47
C LEU A 333 -32.79 14.03 5.78
N GLY A 334 -31.68 14.72 6.06
CA GLY A 334 -31.54 15.55 7.26
C GLY A 334 -31.41 14.76 8.57
N ARG A 335 -31.10 13.46 8.51
CA ARG A 335 -30.98 12.58 9.69
C ARG A 335 -29.82 11.60 9.58
N ASN A 336 -29.51 10.91 10.68
CA ASN A 336 -28.61 9.75 10.61
C ASN A 336 -29.36 8.51 10.11
N GLY A 337 -28.64 7.65 9.39
CA GLY A 337 -29.11 6.29 9.10
C GLY A 337 -29.01 5.40 10.33
N ASP A 338 -29.96 4.48 10.49
CA ASP A 338 -29.84 3.41 11.48
C ASP A 338 -28.87 2.32 10.98
N VAL A 339 -28.38 1.50 11.91
CA VAL A 339 -27.36 0.47 11.63
C VAL A 339 -27.83 -0.51 10.56
N GLN A 340 -29.09 -0.95 10.61
CA GLN A 340 -29.61 -1.94 9.66
C GLN A 340 -29.81 -1.31 8.28
N GLY A 341 -30.32 -0.08 8.23
CA GLY A 341 -30.47 0.69 7.00
C GLY A 341 -29.13 0.87 6.28
N ILE A 342 -28.09 1.29 7.01
CA ILE A 342 -26.74 1.45 6.45
C ILE A 342 -26.19 0.11 5.94
N ALA A 343 -26.33 -0.97 6.72
CA ALA A 343 -25.87 -2.31 6.34
C ALA A 343 -26.56 -2.83 5.06
N ASN A 344 -27.88 -2.59 4.92
CA ASN A 344 -28.64 -3.00 3.74
C ASN A 344 -28.15 -2.29 2.47
N TRP A 345 -27.90 -0.98 2.53
CA TRP A 345 -27.34 -0.23 1.40
C TRP A 345 -25.95 -0.74 1.01
N LEU A 346 -25.08 -0.96 2.00
CA LEU A 346 -23.74 -1.48 1.74
C LEU A 346 -23.81 -2.86 1.07
N SER A 347 -24.68 -3.76 1.55
CA SER A 347 -24.86 -5.10 0.96
C SER A 347 -25.29 -5.04 -0.50
N LEU A 348 -26.21 -4.13 -0.86
CA LEU A 348 -26.64 -3.96 -2.26
C LEU A 348 -25.49 -3.46 -3.15
N MET A 349 -24.64 -2.57 -2.63
CA MET A 349 -23.45 -2.11 -3.35
C MET A 349 -22.39 -3.22 -3.48
N GLN A 350 -22.20 -4.04 -2.45
CA GLN A 350 -21.26 -5.18 -2.47
C GLN A 350 -21.66 -6.23 -3.49
N GLN A 351 -22.97 -6.44 -3.68
CA GLN A 351 -23.51 -7.36 -4.69
C GLN A 351 -23.54 -6.77 -6.11
N GLY A 352 -23.12 -5.52 -6.28
CA GLY A 352 -23.16 -4.83 -7.58
C GLY A 352 -24.56 -4.48 -8.07
N VAL A 353 -25.58 -4.63 -7.20
CA VAL A 353 -26.97 -4.25 -7.52
C VAL A 353 -27.10 -2.73 -7.62
N LEU A 354 -26.35 -2.00 -6.79
CA LEU A 354 -26.30 -0.54 -6.78
C LEU A 354 -24.86 -0.05 -6.97
N GLN A 355 -24.71 1.04 -7.71
CA GLN A 355 -23.49 1.84 -7.69
C GLN A 355 -23.47 2.72 -6.44
N THR A 356 -22.28 3.19 -6.06
CA THR A 356 -22.10 4.00 -4.86
C THR A 356 -22.96 5.27 -4.86
N ASP A 357 -23.11 5.93 -6.01
CA ASP A 357 -23.87 7.17 -6.14
C ASP A 357 -25.38 6.95 -6.34
N ASP A 358 -25.85 5.70 -6.51
CA ASP A 358 -27.29 5.43 -6.65
C ASP A 358 -28.06 5.68 -5.36
N VAL A 359 -27.42 5.57 -4.18
CA VAL A 359 -28.07 5.85 -2.89
C VAL A 359 -28.65 7.27 -2.84
N ASP A 360 -27.96 8.25 -3.45
CA ASP A 360 -28.42 9.63 -3.54
C ASP A 360 -29.74 9.68 -4.33
N LYS A 361 -29.82 8.98 -5.46
CA LYS A 361 -31.01 8.93 -6.32
C LYS A 361 -32.21 8.30 -5.61
N TYR A 362 -32.01 7.19 -4.91
CA TYR A 362 -33.07 6.52 -4.16
C TYR A 362 -33.59 7.38 -3.00
N PHE A 363 -32.72 8.11 -2.30
CA PHE A 363 -33.14 9.02 -1.24
C PHE A 363 -33.89 10.22 -1.77
N LEU A 364 -33.41 10.84 -2.86
CA LEU A 364 -34.12 11.91 -3.54
C LEU A 364 -35.50 11.45 -4.02
N ALA A 365 -35.64 10.22 -4.52
CA ALA A 365 -36.92 9.68 -4.98
C ALA A 365 -37.86 9.22 -3.84
N SER A 366 -37.40 9.22 -2.59
CA SER A 366 -38.14 8.64 -1.46
C SER A 366 -39.40 9.44 -1.08
N ASP A 367 -40.35 8.78 -0.40
CA ASP A 367 -41.51 9.48 0.18
C ASP A 367 -41.08 10.47 1.27
N GLU A 368 -39.99 10.17 1.98
CA GLU A 368 -39.44 11.02 3.03
C GLU A 368 -38.95 12.36 2.46
N TYR A 369 -38.13 12.33 1.40
CA TYR A 369 -37.67 13.54 0.73
C TYR A 369 -38.84 14.35 0.14
N ARG A 370 -39.83 13.67 -0.46
CA ARG A 370 -41.03 14.31 -1.01
C ARG A 370 -41.85 15.04 0.07
N LEU A 371 -42.05 14.40 1.23
CA LEU A 371 -42.76 14.99 2.37
C LEU A 371 -41.99 16.19 2.95
N ALA A 372 -40.68 16.05 3.13
CA ALA A 372 -39.82 17.15 3.57
C ALA A 372 -39.83 18.35 2.60
N SER A 373 -40.02 18.08 1.30
CA SER A 373 -40.13 19.08 0.24
C SER A 373 -41.54 19.69 0.11
N GLY A 374 -42.44 19.53 1.08
CA GLY A 374 -43.80 20.09 1.06
C GLY A 374 -44.90 19.13 0.59
N GLY A 375 -44.58 17.85 0.35
CA GLY A 375 -45.58 16.78 0.23
C GLY A 375 -46.40 16.78 -1.06
N THR A 376 -45.99 17.51 -2.10
CA THR A 376 -46.61 17.48 -3.44
C THR A 376 -45.55 17.17 -4.51
N ASP A 377 -45.97 16.70 -5.68
CA ASP A 377 -45.03 16.44 -6.77
C ASP A 377 -44.41 17.75 -7.30
N SER A 378 -45.17 18.84 -7.35
CA SER A 378 -44.65 20.15 -7.75
C SER A 378 -43.58 20.66 -6.78
N SER A 379 -43.81 20.52 -5.47
CA SER A 379 -42.86 20.98 -4.45
C SER A 379 -41.62 20.06 -4.37
N PHE A 380 -41.80 18.76 -4.60
CA PHE A 380 -40.72 17.80 -4.77
C PHE A 380 -39.80 18.14 -5.94
N VAL A 381 -40.34 18.36 -7.15
CA VAL A 381 -39.52 18.71 -8.32
C VAL A 381 -38.83 20.06 -8.12
N SER A 382 -39.50 21.02 -7.47
CA SER A 382 -38.90 22.33 -7.15
C SER A 382 -37.69 22.19 -6.22
N ALA A 383 -37.78 21.36 -5.18
CA ALA A 383 -36.66 21.07 -4.28
C ALA A 383 -35.53 20.32 -5.00
N LEU A 384 -35.88 19.37 -5.89
CA LEU A 384 -34.91 18.59 -6.66
C LEU A 384 -34.08 19.47 -7.61
N TYR A 385 -34.68 20.47 -8.25
CA TYR A 385 -33.98 21.45 -9.09
C TYR A 385 -32.96 22.26 -8.29
N LEU A 386 -33.34 22.74 -7.10
CA LEU A 386 -32.40 23.45 -6.23
C LEU A 386 -31.26 22.54 -5.77
N HIS A 387 -31.56 21.29 -5.42
CA HIS A 387 -30.56 20.33 -4.96
C HIS A 387 -29.56 19.94 -6.05
N LEU A 388 -30.06 19.53 -7.23
CA LEU A 388 -29.23 18.94 -8.29
C LEU A 388 -28.65 19.97 -9.26
N LEU A 389 -29.32 21.11 -9.44
CA LEU A 389 -28.97 22.13 -10.45
C LEU A 389 -28.58 23.47 -9.82
N GLY A 390 -28.89 23.71 -8.55
CA GLY A 390 -28.58 24.98 -7.87
C GLY A 390 -29.42 26.17 -8.36
N ARG A 391 -30.51 25.92 -9.10
CA ARG A 391 -31.42 26.97 -9.60
C ARG A 391 -32.89 26.59 -9.37
N PRO A 392 -33.80 27.58 -9.27
CA PRO A 392 -35.22 27.28 -9.20
C PRO A 392 -35.75 26.69 -10.52
N ILE A 393 -36.74 25.81 -10.40
CA ILE A 393 -37.56 25.36 -11.55
C ILE A 393 -38.49 26.49 -12.02
N THR A 394 -38.74 26.58 -13.32
CA THR A 394 -39.72 27.51 -13.88
C THR A 394 -41.13 26.91 -13.89
N ALA A 395 -42.17 27.76 -13.87
CA ALA A 395 -43.56 27.31 -13.90
C ALA A 395 -43.90 26.44 -15.13
N GLY A 396 -43.20 26.63 -16.25
CA GLY A 396 -43.40 25.84 -17.48
C GLY A 396 -42.76 24.44 -17.44
N GLU A 397 -41.74 24.22 -16.61
CA GLU A 397 -41.07 22.91 -16.48
C GLU A 397 -41.81 21.96 -15.52
N ILE A 398 -42.58 22.51 -14.56
CA ILE A 398 -43.29 21.71 -13.54
C ILE A 398 -44.22 20.67 -14.17
N PRO A 399 -45.12 21.00 -15.12
CA PRO A 399 -46.07 20.03 -15.69
C PRO A 399 -45.39 18.83 -16.35
N PHE A 400 -44.24 19.05 -17.01
CA PHE A 400 -43.48 17.98 -17.64
C PHE A 400 -43.02 16.93 -16.63
N TRP A 401 -42.38 17.36 -15.54
CA TRP A 401 -41.88 16.45 -14.52
C TRP A 401 -42.99 15.84 -13.66
N THR A 402 -44.06 16.58 -13.36
CA THR A 402 -45.20 16.00 -12.62
C THR A 402 -45.91 14.92 -13.43
N ASN A 403 -45.97 15.07 -14.76
CA ASN A 403 -46.51 14.02 -15.63
C ASN A 403 -45.62 12.76 -15.62
N ILE A 404 -44.30 12.91 -15.66
CA ILE A 404 -43.34 11.79 -15.54
C ILE A 404 -43.45 11.12 -14.16
N SER A 405 -43.56 11.91 -13.09
CA SER A 405 -43.77 11.39 -11.73
C SER A 405 -45.02 10.52 -11.66
N ALA A 406 -46.13 10.96 -12.27
CA ALA A 406 -47.38 10.21 -12.30
C ALA A 406 -47.32 8.95 -13.18
N SER A 407 -46.65 9.00 -14.34
CA SER A 407 -46.61 7.87 -15.29
C SER A 407 -45.54 6.83 -14.97
N SER A 408 -44.42 7.25 -14.39
CA SER A 408 -43.18 6.45 -14.29
C SER A 408 -42.55 6.48 -12.90
N GLY A 409 -43.14 7.24 -11.97
CA GLY A 409 -42.66 7.36 -10.60
C GLY A 409 -41.55 8.40 -10.43
N ARG A 410 -41.29 8.76 -9.17
CA ARG A 410 -40.31 9.81 -8.82
C ARG A 410 -38.87 9.45 -9.15
N LEU A 411 -38.51 8.17 -9.14
CA LEU A 411 -37.16 7.75 -9.50
C LEU A 411 -36.86 8.10 -10.96
N ALA A 412 -37.84 7.97 -11.88
CA ALA A 412 -37.68 8.40 -13.27
C ALA A 412 -37.44 9.91 -13.41
N VAL A 413 -38.07 10.72 -12.54
CA VAL A 413 -37.81 12.18 -12.47
C VAL A 413 -36.39 12.46 -11.99
N VAL A 414 -35.96 11.79 -10.90
CA VAL A 414 -34.60 11.93 -10.36
C VAL A 414 -33.56 11.51 -11.39
N ASP A 415 -33.73 10.36 -12.03
CA ASP A 415 -32.82 9.86 -13.06
C ASP A 415 -32.75 10.82 -14.26
N GLY A 416 -33.89 11.35 -14.72
CA GLY A 416 -33.93 12.31 -15.81
C GLY A 416 -33.14 13.59 -15.53
N ILE A 417 -33.26 14.13 -14.31
CA ILE A 417 -32.53 15.34 -13.90
C ILE A 417 -31.06 15.02 -13.61
N TRP A 418 -30.76 13.89 -12.97
CA TRP A 418 -29.40 13.46 -12.65
C TRP A 418 -28.53 13.27 -13.90
N HIS A 419 -29.08 12.63 -14.95
CA HIS A 419 -28.38 12.40 -16.22
C HIS A 419 -28.48 13.58 -17.19
N SER A 420 -29.01 14.73 -16.76
CA SER A 420 -28.96 15.94 -17.57
C SER A 420 -27.54 16.49 -17.65
N MET A 421 -27.21 17.10 -18.79
CA MET A 421 -25.95 17.81 -18.98
C MET A 421 -25.75 18.91 -17.92
N GLU A 422 -26.81 19.59 -17.52
CA GLU A 422 -26.75 20.64 -16.49
C GLU A 422 -26.31 20.07 -15.14
N SER A 423 -26.95 18.99 -14.66
CA SER A 423 -26.57 18.36 -13.39
C SER A 423 -25.17 17.75 -13.47
N ALA A 424 -24.84 17.06 -14.57
CA ALA A 424 -23.52 16.47 -14.76
C ALA A 424 -22.42 17.54 -14.68
N ARG A 425 -22.58 18.69 -15.34
CA ARG A 425 -21.61 19.79 -15.29
C ARG A 425 -21.43 20.34 -13.87
N SER A 426 -22.51 20.47 -13.10
CA SER A 426 -22.43 20.89 -11.69
C SER A 426 -21.61 19.91 -10.85
N ARG A 427 -21.91 18.60 -10.96
CA ARG A 427 -21.18 17.56 -10.21
C ARG A 427 -19.71 17.45 -10.63
N ILE A 428 -19.41 17.53 -11.94
CA ILE A 428 -18.02 17.55 -12.44
C ILE A 428 -17.25 18.75 -11.91
N THR A 429 -17.88 19.93 -11.87
CA THR A 429 -17.24 21.13 -11.32
C THR A 429 -16.84 20.92 -9.85
N ALA A 430 -17.72 20.33 -9.05
CA ALA A 430 -17.41 19.99 -7.66
C ALA A 430 -16.28 18.95 -7.53
N MET A 431 -16.26 17.92 -8.40
CA MET A 431 -15.19 16.92 -8.41
C MET A 431 -13.83 17.54 -8.79
N TYR A 432 -13.80 18.43 -9.78
CA TYR A 432 -12.60 19.15 -10.18
C TYR A 432 -12.03 19.98 -9.03
N PHE A 433 -12.89 20.72 -8.34
CA PHE A 433 -12.46 21.51 -7.18
C PHE A 433 -11.96 20.62 -6.04
N THR A 434 -12.63 19.50 -5.78
CA THR A 434 -12.24 18.57 -4.71
C THR A 434 -10.89 17.90 -4.99
N TYR A 435 -10.72 17.31 -6.17
CA TYR A 435 -9.55 16.48 -6.46
C TYR A 435 -8.39 17.27 -7.07
N LEU A 436 -8.68 18.24 -7.94
CA LEU A 436 -7.66 19.00 -8.66
C LEU A 436 -7.47 20.43 -8.10
N GLY A 437 -8.41 20.92 -7.29
CA GLY A 437 -8.38 22.24 -6.65
C GLY A 437 -8.38 23.41 -7.61
N ARG A 438 -9.05 23.24 -8.74
CA ARG A 438 -9.33 24.28 -9.73
C ARG A 438 -10.65 24.00 -10.41
N TYR A 439 -11.15 24.98 -11.16
CA TYR A 439 -12.28 24.80 -12.05
C TYR A 439 -11.83 24.13 -13.37
N PRO A 440 -12.70 23.31 -14.01
CA PRO A 440 -12.44 22.79 -15.35
C PRO A 440 -12.57 23.92 -16.39
N ASP A 441 -11.80 23.83 -17.47
CA ASP A 441 -12.09 24.59 -18.69
C ASP A 441 -13.36 24.04 -19.38
N GLU A 442 -13.93 24.81 -20.31
CA GLU A 442 -15.22 24.47 -20.93
C GLU A 442 -15.18 23.14 -21.70
N ALA A 443 -14.08 22.85 -22.40
CA ALA A 443 -13.95 21.60 -23.16
C ALA A 443 -13.81 20.39 -22.23
N GLY A 444 -12.98 20.52 -21.18
CA GLY A 444 -12.86 19.51 -20.13
C GLY A 444 -14.19 19.25 -19.42
N LEU A 445 -14.91 20.30 -19.05
CA LEU A 445 -16.20 20.21 -18.38
C LEU A 445 -17.24 19.48 -19.24
N ALA A 446 -17.36 19.83 -20.52
CA ALA A 446 -18.28 19.17 -21.44
C ALA A 446 -17.95 17.69 -21.64
N ASN A 447 -16.66 17.36 -21.84
CA ASN A 447 -16.22 15.98 -22.03
C ASN A 447 -16.48 15.12 -20.79
N TRP A 448 -16.07 15.58 -19.61
CA TRP A 448 -16.30 14.84 -18.36
C TRP A 448 -17.77 14.72 -18.01
N ALA A 449 -18.61 15.72 -18.33
CA ALA A 449 -20.05 15.63 -18.14
C ALA A 449 -20.67 14.53 -19.02
N SER A 450 -20.24 14.38 -20.27
CA SER A 450 -20.66 13.26 -21.13
C SER A 450 -20.23 11.91 -20.53
N ILE A 451 -18.99 11.80 -20.07
CA ILE A 451 -18.48 10.56 -19.44
C ILE A 451 -19.28 10.24 -18.16
N ALA A 452 -19.65 11.23 -17.35
CA ALA A 452 -20.47 11.02 -16.16
C ALA A 452 -21.88 10.51 -16.51
N ILE A 453 -22.48 11.01 -17.59
CA ILE A 453 -23.78 10.55 -18.07
C ILE A 453 -23.68 9.11 -18.58
N ASP A 454 -22.65 8.79 -19.36
CA ASP A 454 -22.52 7.49 -20.03
C ASP A 454 -22.02 6.38 -19.09
N ARG A 455 -21.13 6.72 -18.14
CA ARG A 455 -20.38 5.75 -17.32
C ARG A 455 -20.55 5.94 -15.82
N GLY A 456 -21.26 6.99 -15.39
CA GLY A 456 -21.46 7.31 -13.99
C GLY A 456 -20.34 8.13 -13.34
N ASP A 457 -20.72 8.81 -12.27
CA ASP A 457 -19.88 9.72 -11.47
C ASP A 457 -18.64 9.06 -10.88
N ALA A 458 -18.76 7.80 -10.44
CA ALA A 458 -17.64 7.05 -9.91
C ALA A 458 -16.51 6.91 -10.97
N SER A 459 -16.88 6.70 -12.24
CA SER A 459 -15.93 6.62 -13.36
C SER A 459 -15.09 7.86 -13.54
N VAL A 460 -15.73 9.02 -13.40
CA VAL A 460 -15.00 10.29 -13.48
C VAL A 460 -14.12 10.49 -12.25
N ARG A 461 -14.63 10.15 -11.05
CA ARG A 461 -13.91 10.29 -9.79
C ARG A 461 -12.54 9.58 -9.81
N TRP A 462 -12.50 8.28 -10.12
CA TRP A 462 -11.22 7.56 -10.11
C TRP A 462 -10.30 7.93 -11.29
N GLN A 463 -10.84 8.48 -12.39
CA GLN A 463 -10.01 8.99 -13.48
C GLN A 463 -9.36 10.34 -13.14
N LEU A 464 -10.09 11.26 -12.49
CA LEU A 464 -9.54 12.53 -12.02
C LEU A 464 -8.45 12.29 -10.96
N ILE A 465 -8.74 11.45 -9.95
CA ILE A 465 -7.77 11.07 -8.92
C ILE A 465 -6.57 10.33 -9.54
N GLY A 466 -6.82 9.47 -10.53
CA GLY A 466 -5.75 8.74 -11.22
C GLY A 466 -4.89 9.57 -12.18
N SER A 467 -5.19 10.86 -12.38
CA SER A 467 -4.49 11.70 -13.36
C SER A 467 -3.08 12.12 -12.92
N GLN A 468 -2.24 12.46 -13.90
CA GLN A 468 -0.92 13.05 -13.62
C GLN A 468 -1.03 14.40 -12.89
N GLU A 469 -2.11 15.14 -13.14
CA GLU A 469 -2.36 16.41 -12.45
C GLU A 469 -2.60 16.19 -10.96
N TYR A 470 -3.43 15.20 -10.61
CA TYR A 470 -3.65 14.82 -9.21
C TYR A 470 -2.34 14.35 -8.55
N TRP A 471 -1.53 13.56 -9.24
CA TRP A 471 -0.20 13.14 -8.76
C TRP A 471 0.71 14.34 -8.44
N ASN A 472 0.77 15.33 -9.34
CA ASN A 472 1.58 16.53 -9.13
C ASN A 472 1.05 17.37 -7.95
N ARG A 473 -0.27 17.50 -7.83
CA ARG A 473 -0.92 18.17 -6.69
C ARG A 473 -0.68 17.43 -5.38
N ALA A 474 -0.69 16.11 -5.40
CA ALA A 474 -0.41 15.30 -4.22
C ALA A 474 1.02 15.56 -3.71
N ALA A 475 2.00 15.60 -4.63
CA ALA A 475 3.39 15.89 -4.31
C ALA A 475 3.60 17.24 -3.61
N SER A 476 2.83 18.28 -3.99
CA SER A 476 2.91 19.59 -3.33
C SER A 476 2.20 19.64 -1.98
N ARG A 477 1.13 18.84 -1.78
CA ARG A 477 0.39 18.75 -0.51
C ARG A 477 1.11 17.93 0.56
N PHE A 478 1.88 16.93 0.14
CA PHE A 478 2.61 16.03 1.04
C PHE A 478 4.08 15.91 0.61
N PRO A 479 4.89 16.97 0.79
CA PRO A 479 6.33 16.93 0.47
C PRO A 479 7.12 15.99 1.42
N LEU A 480 8.40 15.77 1.09
CA LEU A 480 9.36 14.96 1.86
C LEU A 480 9.52 15.45 3.31
#